data_AF-A0A537LDV7-F1
#
_entry.id   AF-A0A537LDV7-F1
#
_cell.length_a   1.000
_cell.length_b   1.000
_cell.length_c   1.000
_cell.angle_alpha   90.00
_cell.angle_beta   90.00
_cell.angle_gamma   90.00
#
_symmetry.space_group_name_H-M   'P 1'
#
loop_
_entity.id
_entity.type
_entity.pdbx_description
1 polymer ?
#
loop_
_entity_poly.entity_id
_entity_poly.type
_entity_poly.pdbx_seq_one_letter_code
_entity_poly.pdbx_strand_id
1 'polypeptide(L)'
;MRSGQKRADARSVACAFAALLAALASGCTTSNTSNASLTTSAASGATIAFESIDGPPVGIFNRLVDNLSSEAQARNLAIASREGAANYRVRGYLAAQVIRGRTHISWVWDVYDDDKLRALRITGEEAGGRGGGDPWSVADEPMLRRIARTSMDRLAAYLGNPAGPLDSDASTAIAATPEPEPPAKPRRRPRSAATPTAAEQLALSASR
;
A
#
# COMPACT_ATOMS: atom_id res chain seq x y z
N MET A 1 82.77 -20.96 -35.18
CA MET A 1 81.91 -20.25 -34.20
C MET A 1 81.83 -21.15 -32.97
N ARG A 2 82.83 -21.16 -32.08
CA ARG A 2 83.13 -20.22 -30.97
C ARG A 2 82.04 -20.15 -29.90
N SER A 3 82.36 -20.77 -28.75
CA SER A 3 82.00 -20.47 -27.35
C SER A 3 80.51 -20.43 -26.98
N GLY A 4 80.04 -21.04 -25.89
CA GLY A 4 80.69 -21.40 -24.62
C GLY A 4 79.88 -20.81 -23.45
N GLN A 5 80.10 -21.35 -22.24
CA GLN A 5 79.73 -20.77 -20.92
C GLN A 5 78.24 -20.91 -20.50
N LYS A 6 77.85 -21.25 -19.26
CA LYS A 6 78.47 -21.16 -17.91
C LYS A 6 77.87 -22.28 -17.02
N ARG A 7 78.65 -23.14 -16.35
CA ARG A 7 79.13 -23.03 -14.95
C ARG A 7 78.14 -22.36 -13.98
N ALA A 8 77.69 -23.08 -12.95
CA ALA A 8 78.22 -22.95 -11.58
C ALA A 8 77.25 -23.53 -10.51
N ASP A 9 77.83 -24.44 -9.73
CA ASP A 9 77.67 -24.68 -8.30
C ASP A 9 76.65 -23.88 -7.44
N ALA A 10 75.97 -24.66 -6.61
CA ALA A 10 75.92 -24.56 -5.14
C ALA A 10 75.57 -23.22 -4.48
N ARG A 11 74.53 -23.25 -3.63
CA ARG A 11 74.65 -23.13 -2.16
C ARG A 11 73.31 -22.75 -1.50
N SER A 12 73.10 -23.35 -0.32
CA SER A 12 72.36 -22.83 0.83
C SER A 12 70.83 -22.73 0.69
N VAL A 13 70.05 -23.64 1.31
CA VAL A 13 69.73 -23.64 2.75
C VAL A 13 69.19 -22.28 3.22
N ALA A 14 67.86 -22.17 3.21
CA ALA A 14 67.05 -21.35 4.11
C ALA A 14 65.65 -21.99 4.11
N CYS A 15 65.46 -23.10 4.83
CA CYS A 15 64.97 -23.13 6.21
C CYS A 15 63.73 -22.26 6.47
N ALA A 16 62.70 -22.97 6.96
CA ALA A 16 61.56 -22.52 7.74
C ALA A 16 60.43 -21.82 6.98
N PHE A 17 59.36 -22.57 6.68
CA PHE A 17 58.02 -22.30 7.21
C PHE A 17 57.07 -23.42 6.75
N ALA A 18 57.22 -24.60 7.35
CA ALA A 18 56.24 -25.67 7.26
C ALA A 18 56.14 -26.38 8.60
N ALA A 19 54.89 -26.67 8.99
CA ALA A 19 54.45 -27.47 10.12
C ALA A 19 54.46 -26.81 11.51
N LEU A 20 53.28 -26.34 11.93
CA LEU A 20 52.81 -26.67 13.27
C LEU A 20 51.29 -26.95 13.24
N LEU A 21 50.99 -28.24 13.06
CA LEU A 21 49.71 -28.90 13.27
C LEU A 21 49.79 -29.52 14.68
N ALA A 22 49.07 -28.97 15.66
CA ALA A 22 48.74 -29.68 16.90
C ALA A 22 47.63 -28.96 17.68
N ALA A 23 46.44 -29.59 17.64
CA ALA A 23 45.44 -29.79 18.69
C ALA A 23 45.27 -28.79 19.84
N LEU A 24 43.99 -28.49 20.18
CA LEU A 24 43.43 -28.65 21.52
C LEU A 24 41.88 -28.63 21.45
N ALA A 25 41.29 -29.57 22.19
CA ALA A 25 39.86 -29.82 22.30
C ALA A 25 39.21 -29.04 23.46
N SER A 26 37.87 -28.99 23.41
CA SER A 26 36.93 -28.78 24.52
C SER A 26 36.62 -27.35 24.97
N GLY A 27 35.38 -26.95 24.68
CA GLY A 27 34.68 -25.84 25.31
C GLY A 27 33.19 -25.89 24.98
N CYS A 28 32.44 -26.79 25.61
CA CYS A 28 30.99 -26.70 25.65
C CYS A 28 30.62 -25.51 26.54
N THR A 29 30.18 -24.40 25.94
CA THR A 29 29.38 -23.39 26.65
C THR A 29 27.99 -23.39 26.05
N THR A 30 27.06 -24.02 26.78
CA THR A 30 25.63 -23.83 26.61
C THR A 30 25.32 -22.37 26.94
N SER A 31 25.29 -21.53 25.92
CA SER A 31 24.74 -20.18 26.01
C SER A 31 23.37 -20.19 25.35
N ASN A 32 22.37 -20.60 26.12
CA ASN A 32 20.97 -20.35 25.83
C ASN A 32 20.69 -18.86 26.07
N THR A 33 20.98 -18.04 25.06
CA THR A 33 20.40 -16.70 24.95
C THR A 33 19.82 -16.62 23.56
N SER A 34 18.49 -16.68 23.52
CA SER A 34 17.60 -16.49 22.40
C SER A 34 18.22 -15.58 21.35
N ASN A 35 18.79 -16.19 20.32
CA ASN A 35 18.98 -15.51 19.05
C ASN A 35 17.56 -15.35 18.54
N ALA A 36 16.94 -14.20 18.84
CA ALA A 36 15.77 -13.74 18.14
C ALA A 36 16.16 -13.85 16.67
N SER A 37 15.61 -14.87 16.02
CA SER A 37 15.77 -15.03 14.59
C SER A 37 15.24 -13.73 14.01
N LEU A 38 16.17 -12.85 13.63
CA LEU A 38 15.97 -11.97 12.50
C LEU A 38 15.84 -12.94 11.33
N THR A 39 14.66 -13.56 11.21
CA THR A 39 14.10 -13.86 9.91
C THR A 39 14.11 -12.49 9.24
N THR A 40 15.16 -12.24 8.47
CA THR A 40 14.97 -11.57 7.21
C THR A 40 13.85 -12.37 6.56
N SER A 41 12.61 -11.91 6.75
CA SER A 41 11.51 -12.33 5.90
C SER A 41 12.02 -12.03 4.51
N ALA A 42 12.56 -13.06 3.85
CA ALA A 42 12.64 -13.07 2.42
C ALA A 42 11.25 -12.61 2.01
N ALA A 43 11.18 -11.45 1.35
CA ALA A 43 9.94 -10.96 0.77
C ALA A 43 9.30 -12.21 0.17
N SER A 44 8.16 -12.63 0.75
CA SER A 44 7.49 -13.86 0.38
C SER A 44 7.53 -13.92 -1.13
N GLY A 45 7.87 -15.06 -1.74
CA GLY A 45 8.02 -15.20 -3.20
C GLY A 45 6.78 -14.79 -4.03
N ALA A 46 5.76 -14.25 -3.37
CA ALA A 46 4.70 -13.44 -3.91
C ALA A 46 5.20 -12.31 -4.82
N THR A 47 4.75 -12.39 -6.06
CA THR A 47 4.92 -11.38 -7.10
C THR A 47 3.65 -10.53 -7.21
N ILE A 48 3.83 -9.23 -7.52
CA ILE A 48 2.73 -8.30 -7.77
C ILE A 48 2.71 -7.85 -9.24
N ALA A 49 1.54 -7.61 -9.81
CA ALA A 49 1.40 -6.94 -11.10
C ALA A 49 0.41 -5.78 -11.00
N PHE A 50 0.80 -4.60 -11.50
CA PHE A 50 -0.11 -3.46 -11.63
C PHE A 50 -0.99 -3.62 -12.87
N GLU A 51 -2.24 -4.01 -12.64
CA GLU A 51 -3.23 -4.25 -13.70
C GLU A 51 -3.82 -2.96 -14.27
N SER A 52 -4.04 -1.96 -13.44
CA SER A 52 -4.47 -0.62 -13.87
C SER A 52 -4.06 0.45 -12.86
N ILE A 53 -3.90 1.69 -13.35
CA ILE A 53 -3.83 2.88 -12.50
C ILE A 53 -4.65 3.95 -13.21
N ASP A 54 -5.81 4.26 -12.66
CA ASP A 54 -6.82 5.09 -13.28
C ASP A 54 -6.95 6.43 -12.54
N GLY A 55 -7.17 7.51 -13.29
CA GLY A 55 -7.41 8.86 -12.75
C GLY A 55 -6.33 9.90 -13.05
N PRO A 56 -5.03 9.66 -12.78
CA PRO A 56 -3.99 10.63 -13.08
C PRO A 56 -3.88 10.93 -14.58
N PRO A 57 -3.66 12.20 -14.98
CA PRO A 57 -3.26 12.53 -16.34
C PRO A 57 -1.96 11.83 -16.73
N VAL A 58 -1.74 11.58 -18.02
CA VAL A 58 -0.59 10.79 -18.53
C VAL A 58 0.76 11.23 -17.95
N GLY A 59 1.02 12.53 -17.85
CA GLY A 59 2.27 13.05 -17.27
C GLY A 59 2.43 12.78 -15.77
N ILE A 60 1.33 12.76 -15.02
CA ILE A 60 1.33 12.39 -13.59
C ILE A 60 1.47 10.87 -13.44
N PHE A 61 0.73 10.12 -14.26
CA PHE A 61 0.77 8.66 -14.30
C PHE A 61 2.19 8.14 -14.51
N ASN A 62 2.92 8.65 -15.52
CA ASN A 62 4.28 8.18 -15.82
C ASN A 62 5.22 8.39 -14.62
N ARG A 63 5.22 9.60 -14.04
CA ARG A 63 6.04 9.91 -12.85
C ARG A 63 5.66 9.09 -11.64
N LEU A 64 4.37 8.79 -11.46
CA LEU A 64 3.90 7.92 -10.38
C LEU A 64 4.41 6.50 -10.57
N VAL A 65 4.33 5.94 -11.78
CA VAL A 65 4.85 4.60 -12.11
C VAL A 65 6.34 4.51 -11.87
N ASP A 66 7.11 5.52 -12.27
CA ASP A 66 8.55 5.58 -12.01
C ASP A 66 8.87 5.55 -10.50
N ASN A 67 8.16 6.36 -9.72
CA ASN A 67 8.29 6.37 -8.26
C ASN A 67 7.87 5.03 -7.63
N LEU A 68 6.77 4.42 -8.07
CA LEU A 68 6.31 3.12 -7.61
C LEU A 68 7.35 2.02 -7.88
N SER A 69 7.94 2.01 -9.08
CA SER A 69 8.99 1.06 -9.46
C SER A 69 10.23 1.23 -8.58
N SER A 70 10.68 2.47 -8.35
CA SER A 70 11.84 2.74 -7.48
C SER A 70 11.60 2.30 -6.04
N GLU A 71 10.41 2.59 -5.49
CA GLU A 71 10.07 2.23 -4.10
C GLU A 71 9.85 0.71 -3.95
N ALA A 72 9.35 0.02 -4.98
CA ALA A 72 9.25 -1.43 -4.98
C ALA A 72 10.63 -2.10 -4.97
N GLN A 73 11.56 -1.62 -5.79
CA GLN A 73 12.95 -2.10 -5.80
C GLN A 73 13.63 -1.90 -4.44
N ALA A 74 13.43 -0.74 -3.80
CA ALA A 74 13.97 -0.45 -2.48
C ALA A 74 13.48 -1.42 -1.37
N ARG A 75 12.34 -2.09 -1.59
CA ARG A 75 11.74 -3.07 -0.67
C ARG A 75 11.89 -4.52 -1.12
N ASN A 76 12.63 -4.76 -2.20
CA ASN A 76 12.76 -6.09 -2.82
C ASN A 76 11.40 -6.70 -3.20
N LEU A 77 10.43 -5.86 -3.63
CA LEU A 77 9.15 -6.33 -4.15
C LEU A 77 9.29 -6.73 -5.62
N ALA A 78 8.94 -7.98 -5.92
CA ALA A 78 8.97 -8.48 -7.29
C ALA A 78 7.74 -7.99 -8.07
N ILE A 79 7.96 -7.07 -9.02
CA ILE A 79 6.93 -6.60 -9.96
C ILE A 79 7.01 -7.41 -11.25
N ALA A 80 5.93 -8.10 -11.59
CA ALA A 80 5.75 -8.78 -12.87
C ALA A 80 5.17 -7.83 -13.93
N SER A 81 5.27 -8.22 -15.20
CA SER A 81 4.54 -7.54 -16.28
C SER A 81 3.04 -7.60 -16.01
N ARG A 82 2.30 -6.61 -16.49
CA ARG A 82 0.83 -6.55 -16.36
C ARG A 82 0.16 -7.84 -16.88
N GLU A 83 0.62 -8.34 -18.02
CA GLU A 83 0.12 -9.55 -18.68
C GLU A 83 0.78 -10.83 -18.15
N GLY A 84 1.80 -10.71 -17.30
CA GLY A 84 2.53 -11.84 -16.74
C GLY A 84 1.77 -12.54 -15.62
N ALA A 85 2.30 -13.70 -15.19
CA ALA A 85 1.83 -14.37 -13.99
C ALA A 85 2.28 -13.58 -12.75
N ALA A 86 1.34 -13.32 -11.84
CA ALA A 86 1.57 -12.65 -10.56
C ALA A 86 0.65 -13.25 -9.51
N ASN A 87 1.16 -13.44 -8.29
CA ASN A 87 0.35 -13.95 -7.17
C ASN A 87 -0.71 -12.94 -6.73
N TYR A 88 -0.42 -11.65 -6.89
CA TYR A 88 -1.36 -10.58 -6.59
C TYR A 88 -1.44 -9.58 -7.74
N ARG A 89 -2.66 -9.14 -8.03
CA ARG A 89 -2.95 -8.11 -9.04
C ARG A 89 -3.48 -6.85 -8.38
N VAL A 90 -2.89 -5.72 -8.71
CA VAL A 90 -3.17 -4.44 -8.08
C VAL A 90 -3.87 -3.51 -9.06
N ARG A 91 -5.01 -2.94 -8.64
CA ARG A 91 -5.73 -1.89 -9.37
C ARG A 91 -5.70 -0.59 -8.56
N GLY A 92 -5.18 0.46 -9.19
CA GLY A 92 -5.00 1.78 -8.58
C GLY A 92 -6.04 2.79 -9.04
N TYR A 93 -6.53 3.59 -8.11
CA TYR A 93 -7.43 4.71 -8.40
C TYR A 93 -6.95 5.95 -7.66
N LEU A 94 -6.75 7.05 -8.38
CA LEU A 94 -6.35 8.33 -7.79
C LEU A 94 -7.28 9.45 -8.26
N ALA A 95 -7.63 10.34 -7.34
CA ALA A 95 -8.46 11.49 -7.63
C ALA A 95 -7.89 12.74 -6.97
N ALA A 96 -7.78 13.81 -7.76
CA ALA A 96 -7.48 15.14 -7.26
C ALA A 96 -8.79 15.90 -7.00
N GLN A 97 -8.94 16.44 -5.79
CA GLN A 97 -10.15 17.12 -5.34
C GLN A 97 -9.83 18.39 -4.57
N VAL A 98 -10.67 19.43 -4.72
CA VAL A 98 -10.52 20.68 -3.98
C VAL A 98 -11.48 20.69 -2.80
N ILE A 99 -10.95 20.61 -1.58
CA ILE A 99 -11.70 20.64 -0.33
C ILE A 99 -11.35 21.93 0.40
N ARG A 100 -12.35 22.79 0.65
CA ARG A 100 -12.17 24.07 1.38
C ARG A 100 -11.01 24.93 0.82
N GLY A 101 -10.84 24.96 -0.50
CA GLY A 101 -9.82 25.74 -1.20
C GLY A 101 -8.40 25.16 -1.16
N ARG A 102 -8.24 23.94 -0.65
CA ARG A 102 -7.00 23.15 -0.67
C ARG A 102 -7.19 21.98 -1.60
N THR A 103 -6.17 21.63 -2.37
CA THR A 103 -6.26 20.45 -3.24
C THR A 103 -5.68 19.25 -2.54
N HIS A 104 -6.37 18.13 -2.63
CA HIS A 104 -6.01 16.85 -2.03
C HIS A 104 -5.97 15.80 -3.12
N ILE A 105 -5.02 14.85 -3.03
CA ILE A 105 -4.98 13.67 -3.88
C ILE A 105 -5.31 12.46 -3.01
N SER A 106 -6.53 11.95 -3.15
CA SER A 106 -6.92 10.68 -2.55
C SER A 106 -6.52 9.54 -3.48
N TRP A 107 -6.06 8.44 -2.91
CA TRP A 107 -5.61 7.27 -3.66
C TRP A 107 -6.06 5.96 -3.00
N VAL A 108 -6.26 4.95 -3.83
CA VAL A 108 -6.70 3.61 -3.46
C VAL A 108 -5.91 2.58 -4.27
N TRP A 109 -5.48 1.51 -3.63
CA TRP A 109 -4.99 0.29 -4.25
C TRP A 109 -5.86 -0.88 -3.79
N ASP A 110 -6.63 -1.45 -4.70
CA ASP A 110 -7.30 -2.73 -4.45
C ASP A 110 -6.36 -3.86 -4.91
N VAL A 111 -6.04 -4.78 -4.02
CA VAL A 111 -5.16 -5.93 -4.25
C VAL A 111 -6.01 -7.20 -4.31
N TYR A 112 -5.89 -7.93 -5.41
CA TYR A 112 -6.60 -9.17 -5.67
C TYR A 112 -5.62 -10.34 -5.64
N ASP A 113 -6.04 -11.47 -5.08
CA ASP A 113 -5.31 -12.73 -5.11
C ASP A 113 -5.56 -13.51 -6.41
N ASP A 114 -5.02 -14.73 -6.49
CA ASP A 114 -5.18 -15.63 -7.65
C ASP A 114 -6.63 -16.12 -7.85
N ASP A 115 -7.41 -16.20 -6.76
CA ASP A 115 -8.84 -16.51 -6.78
C ASP A 115 -9.70 -15.32 -7.23
N LYS A 116 -9.06 -14.18 -7.54
CA LYS A 116 -9.68 -12.90 -7.93
C LYS A 116 -10.55 -12.31 -6.82
N LEU A 117 -10.32 -12.73 -5.58
CA LEU A 117 -10.93 -12.12 -4.41
C LEU A 117 -10.07 -10.93 -3.98
N ARG A 118 -10.73 -9.86 -3.51
CA ARG A 118 -10.01 -8.70 -3.01
C ARG A 118 -9.40 -9.05 -1.66
N ALA A 119 -8.09 -9.25 -1.65
CA ALA A 119 -7.31 -9.63 -0.50
C ALA A 119 -7.04 -8.44 0.44
N LEU A 120 -6.83 -7.24 -0.14
CA LEU A 120 -6.53 -6.02 0.60
C LEU A 120 -7.03 -4.79 -0.15
N ARG A 121 -7.45 -3.76 0.60
CA ARG A 121 -7.61 -2.40 0.10
C ARG A 121 -6.71 -1.46 0.89
N ILE A 122 -5.87 -0.72 0.17
CA ILE A 122 -5.00 0.30 0.74
C ILE A 122 -5.52 1.66 0.31
N THR A 123 -5.77 2.56 1.26
CA THR A 123 -6.22 3.93 0.95
C THR A 123 -5.35 4.97 1.62
N GLY A 124 -5.24 6.14 1.00
CA GLY A 124 -4.60 7.29 1.63
C GLY A 124 -4.97 8.60 0.94
N GLU A 125 -4.49 9.68 1.52
CA GLU A 125 -4.70 11.02 1.01
C GLU A 125 -3.44 11.85 1.23
N GLU A 126 -3.03 12.58 0.20
CA GLU A 126 -1.99 13.59 0.31
C GLU A 126 -2.61 14.98 0.20
N ALA A 127 -2.39 15.80 1.24
CA ALA A 127 -2.78 17.19 1.21
C ALA A 127 -1.76 17.99 0.38
N GLY A 128 -2.27 18.73 -0.59
CA GLY A 128 -1.51 19.71 -1.37
C GLY A 128 -1.67 21.14 -0.86
N GLY A 129 -1.11 22.04 -1.66
CA GLY A 129 -1.26 23.48 -1.48
C GLY A 129 -2.64 23.99 -1.89
N ARG A 130 -2.76 25.32 -1.95
CA ARG A 130 -3.89 25.97 -2.63
C ARG A 130 -3.86 25.56 -4.10
N GLY A 131 -4.95 24.97 -4.59
CA GLY A 131 -5.11 24.64 -6.00
C GLY A 131 -5.38 25.88 -6.84
N GLY A 132 -4.84 25.90 -8.05
CA GLY A 132 -5.30 26.78 -9.11
C GLY A 132 -6.49 26.16 -9.86
N GLY A 133 -6.60 26.44 -11.16
CA GLY A 133 -7.64 25.85 -12.01
C GLY A 133 -7.50 24.35 -12.24
N ASP A 134 -6.27 23.83 -12.32
CA ASP A 134 -6.00 22.40 -12.48
C ASP A 134 -5.72 21.74 -11.12
N PRO A 135 -6.57 20.80 -10.65
CA PRO A 135 -6.35 20.13 -9.37
C PRO A 135 -5.14 19.18 -9.39
N TRP A 136 -4.66 18.74 -10.55
CA TRP A 136 -3.46 17.89 -10.61
C TRP A 136 -2.16 18.68 -10.49
N SER A 137 -2.21 20.02 -10.49
CA SER A 137 -1.00 20.86 -10.38
C SER A 137 -0.27 20.71 -9.05
N VAL A 138 -0.94 20.20 -8.01
CA VAL A 138 -0.31 19.93 -6.69
C VAL A 138 0.45 18.61 -6.63
N ALA A 139 0.32 17.75 -7.65
CA ALA A 139 1.01 16.46 -7.76
C ALA A 139 2.48 16.67 -8.15
N ASP A 140 3.26 17.29 -7.26
CA ASP A 140 4.69 17.46 -7.44
C ASP A 140 5.45 16.16 -7.15
N GLU A 141 6.72 16.14 -7.55
CA GLU A 141 7.59 14.97 -7.40
C GLU A 141 7.69 14.50 -5.92
N PRO A 142 7.88 15.38 -4.92
CA PRO A 142 7.84 14.99 -3.52
C PRO A 142 6.52 14.34 -3.09
N MET A 143 5.37 14.84 -3.54
CA MET A 143 4.07 14.24 -3.21
C MET A 143 3.92 12.86 -3.84
N LEU A 144 4.22 12.71 -5.13
CA LEU A 144 4.13 11.42 -5.83
C LEU A 144 5.05 10.38 -5.18
N ARG A 145 6.24 10.78 -4.76
CA ARG A 145 7.14 9.90 -4.02
C ARG A 145 6.59 9.47 -2.67
N ARG A 146 5.92 10.37 -1.92
CA ARG A 146 5.25 9.98 -0.66
C ARG A 146 4.15 8.96 -0.90
N ILE A 147 3.29 9.18 -1.90
CA ILE A 147 2.25 8.22 -2.30
C ILE A 147 2.89 6.86 -2.60
N ALA A 148 3.90 6.83 -3.46
CA ALA A 148 4.58 5.60 -3.86
C ALA A 148 5.21 4.88 -2.67
N ARG A 149 5.93 5.62 -1.81
CA ARG A 149 6.58 5.10 -0.62
C ARG A 149 5.57 4.45 0.32
N THR A 150 4.53 5.17 0.72
CA THR A 150 3.49 4.67 1.62
C THR A 150 2.74 3.47 1.03
N SER A 151 2.50 3.48 -0.29
CA SER A 151 1.85 2.37 -0.99
C SER A 151 2.69 1.11 -0.94
N MET A 152 3.98 1.20 -1.26
CA MET A 152 4.90 0.06 -1.28
C MET A 152 5.24 -0.44 0.13
N ASP A 153 5.31 0.46 1.13
CA ASP A 153 5.45 0.07 2.53
C ASP A 153 4.30 -0.84 2.97
N ARG A 154 3.06 -0.45 2.67
CA ARG A 154 1.87 -1.22 3.04
C ARG A 154 1.73 -2.52 2.23
N LEU A 155 2.09 -2.50 0.95
CA LEU A 155 2.16 -3.72 0.14
C LEU A 155 3.21 -4.70 0.69
N ALA A 156 4.42 -4.24 0.99
CA ALA A 156 5.46 -5.09 1.56
C ALA A 156 5.06 -5.66 2.92
N ALA A 157 4.44 -4.86 3.78
CA ALA A 157 3.92 -5.33 5.05
C ALA A 157 2.87 -6.44 4.88
N TYR A 158 1.93 -6.27 3.94
CA TYR A 158 0.93 -7.30 3.62
C TYR A 158 1.57 -8.57 3.08
N LEU A 159 2.48 -8.47 2.12
CA LEU A 159 3.12 -9.64 1.50
C LEU A 159 4.02 -10.41 2.48
N GLY A 160 4.58 -9.71 3.47
CA GLY A 160 5.30 -10.34 4.59
C GLY A 160 4.39 -11.09 5.56
N ASN A 161 3.10 -10.73 5.65
CA ASN A 161 2.12 -11.39 6.51
C ASN A 161 0.68 -11.24 5.99
N PRO A 162 0.26 -12.02 4.97
CA PRO A 162 -1.02 -11.82 4.29
C PRO A 162 -2.26 -12.19 5.14
N ALA A 163 -2.06 -12.89 6.26
CA ALA A 163 -3.11 -13.23 7.23
C ALA A 163 -3.19 -12.24 8.42
N GLY A 164 -2.33 -11.22 8.44
CA GLY A 164 -2.31 -10.20 9.48
C GLY A 164 -3.48 -9.22 9.36
N PRO A 165 -3.98 -8.65 10.47
CA PRO A 165 -4.99 -7.60 10.41
C PRO A 165 -4.38 -6.36 9.75
N LEU A 166 -4.77 -6.08 8.51
CA LEU A 166 -4.71 -4.74 7.97
C LEU A 166 -6.12 -4.19 8.09
N ASP A 167 -6.26 -3.12 8.85
CA ASP A 167 -7.51 -2.49 9.30
C ASP A 167 -8.66 -2.73 8.31
N SER A 168 -9.51 -3.70 8.65
CA SER A 168 -10.60 -4.19 7.81
C SER A 168 -11.78 -3.23 7.83
N ASP A 169 -11.65 -2.08 7.15
CA ASP A 169 -12.73 -1.09 6.98
C ASP A 169 -13.55 -1.29 5.70
N ALA A 170 -13.59 -2.50 5.13
CA ALA A 170 -14.34 -2.78 3.90
C ALA A 170 -15.03 -4.14 3.88
N SER A 171 -15.84 -4.43 4.91
CA SER A 171 -16.86 -5.49 4.84
C SER A 171 -18.21 -4.97 5.35
N THR A 172 -18.89 -4.16 4.52
CA THR A 172 -20.35 -4.11 4.37
C THR A 172 -20.68 -3.08 3.28
N ALA A 173 -20.81 -3.54 2.03
CA ALA A 173 -21.62 -2.87 0.99
C ALA A 173 -21.85 -3.82 -0.19
N ILE A 174 -22.44 -4.98 0.09
CA ILE A 174 -23.41 -5.58 -0.84
C ILE A 174 -24.79 -5.16 -0.34
N ALA A 175 -25.10 -3.87 -0.52
CA ALA A 175 -26.47 -3.40 -0.47
C ALA A 175 -26.92 -3.23 -1.92
N ALA A 176 -27.86 -4.09 -2.30
CA ALA A 176 -28.51 -4.16 -3.58
C ALA A 176 -28.86 -2.76 -4.13
N THR A 177 -28.62 -2.58 -5.42
CA THR A 177 -29.30 -1.57 -6.24
C THR A 177 -30.79 -1.56 -5.87
N PRO A 178 -31.36 -0.45 -5.39
CA PRO A 178 -32.81 -0.31 -5.38
C PRO A 178 -33.25 -0.23 -6.83
N GLU A 179 -33.90 -1.28 -7.29
CA GLU A 179 -34.70 -1.28 -8.51
C GLU A 179 -35.65 -0.06 -8.48
N PRO A 180 -35.74 0.75 -9.55
CA PRO A 180 -36.62 1.91 -9.55
C PRO A 180 -38.08 1.45 -9.56
N GLU A 181 -38.76 1.54 -8.41
CA GLU A 181 -40.20 1.36 -8.32
C GLU A 181 -40.93 2.31 -9.29
N PRO A 182 -41.97 1.84 -10.00
CA PRO A 182 -42.78 2.70 -10.86
C PRO A 182 -43.62 3.67 -10.01
N PRO A 183 -43.88 4.91 -10.49
CA PRO A 183 -44.53 5.94 -9.68
C PRO A 183 -45.98 5.59 -9.33
N ALA A 184 -46.26 5.48 -8.03
CA ALA A 184 -47.59 5.30 -7.47
C ALA A 184 -48.47 6.56 -7.68
N LYS A 185 -49.71 6.34 -8.14
CA LYS A 185 -50.71 7.38 -8.45
C LYS A 185 -51.17 8.13 -7.17
N PRO A 186 -51.49 9.43 -7.24
CA PRO A 186 -51.86 10.22 -6.07
C PRO A 186 -53.25 9.84 -5.55
N ARG A 187 -53.31 9.26 -4.34
CA ARG A 187 -54.56 9.07 -3.58
C ARG A 187 -54.99 10.38 -2.93
N ARG A 188 -56.12 10.93 -3.39
CA ARG A 188 -56.81 12.07 -2.77
C ARG A 188 -57.14 11.77 -1.30
N ARG A 189 -56.71 12.62 -0.37
CA ARG A 189 -57.16 12.60 1.04
C ARG A 189 -58.60 13.12 1.14
N PRO A 190 -59.50 12.44 1.87
CA PRO A 190 -60.78 13.01 2.23
C PRO A 190 -60.61 14.08 3.34
N ARG A 191 -61.46 15.11 3.23
CA ARG A 191 -61.60 16.28 4.10
C ARG A 191 -62.07 15.85 5.49
N SER A 192 -61.22 15.96 6.52
CA SER A 192 -61.66 15.80 7.91
C SER A 192 -62.50 17.00 8.35
N ALA A 193 -63.70 16.68 8.81
CA ALA A 193 -64.64 17.60 9.44
C ALA A 193 -64.13 18.08 10.80
N ALA A 194 -64.49 19.33 11.12
CA ALA A 194 -64.29 19.97 12.40
C ALA A 194 -65.25 19.42 13.48
N THR A 195 -64.79 19.40 14.72
CA THR A 195 -65.64 19.66 15.90
C THR A 195 -64.78 20.27 17.03
N PRO A 196 -65.31 21.21 17.83
CA PRO A 196 -64.54 22.13 18.68
C PRO A 196 -64.47 21.64 20.13
N THR A 197 -63.53 22.14 20.97
CA THR A 197 -63.72 22.30 22.44
C THR A 197 -62.52 22.94 23.17
N ALA A 198 -62.87 23.76 24.17
CA ALA A 198 -62.12 24.16 25.38
C ALA A 198 -61.04 25.26 25.30
N ALA A 199 -61.42 26.47 24.89
CA ALA A 199 -60.74 27.70 25.36
C ALA A 199 -61.69 28.83 25.80
N GLU A 200 -63.01 28.61 25.74
CA GLU A 200 -64.04 29.61 26.09
C GLU A 200 -64.62 29.38 27.51
N GLN A 201 -63.74 29.19 28.50
CA GLN A 201 -64.13 29.03 29.92
C GLN A 201 -63.32 29.93 30.88
N LEU A 202 -62.54 30.89 30.37
CA LEU A 202 -61.70 31.78 31.20
C LEU A 202 -62.01 33.28 31.07
N ALA A 203 -63.09 33.67 30.37
CA ALA A 203 -63.51 35.07 30.24
C ALA A 203 -64.79 35.41 31.04
N LEU A 204 -65.20 34.55 31.99
CA LEU A 204 -66.35 34.80 32.86
C LEU A 204 -65.98 34.69 34.35
N SER A 205 -64.90 35.36 34.76
CA SER A 205 -64.65 35.68 36.18
C SER A 205 -64.35 37.16 36.43
N ALA A 206 -64.49 38.02 35.40
CA ALA A 206 -64.47 39.47 35.55
C ALA A 206 -65.87 39.99 35.93
N SER A 207 -66.31 39.62 37.13
CA SER A 207 -67.37 40.33 37.85
C SER A 207 -67.24 40.07 39.35
N ARG A 208 -66.30 40.79 39.96
CA ARG A 208 -66.33 41.29 41.33
C ARG A 208 -65.30 42.41 41.48
#